data_AF-A0A9K3HU25-F1
#
_entry.id   AF-A0A9K3HU25-F1
#
_cell.length_a   1.000
_cell.length_b   1.000
_cell.length_c   1.000
_cell.angle_alpha   90.00
_cell.angle_beta   90.00
_cell.angle_gamma   90.00
#
_symmetry.space_group_name_H-M   'P 1'
#
loop_
_entity.id
_entity.type
_entity.pdbx_description
1 polymer ?
#
loop_
_entity_poly.entity_id
_entity_poly.type
_entity_poly.pdbx_seq_one_letter_code
_entity_poly.pdbx_strand_id
1 'polypeptide(L)'
;MYQKIGDQETCPNFTKNSSLMFGFTNGCLTMSRWDQLNVFFKNSGAKVVFGLNALSGRTIGLDGTAIGSWDSSEAEALIRYTANKGYIISGWELGNELSGTGIGTSVTAQQYASDTISLQNLVQKIYAGFQEKPIVLGPGGFYDANWFNEYVTESLGSLQAITQHIYNLGPGVDDHLVEKILDPSYLDGGSQPFRDLQNIL
;
A
#
# COMPACT_ATOMS: atom_id res chain seq x y z
N MET A 1 -6.19 -9.39 -4.98
CA MET A 1 -7.64 -9.70 -5.05
C MET A 1 -8.12 -10.15 -3.68
N TYR A 2 -9.38 -9.87 -3.35
CA TYR A 2 -9.99 -10.29 -2.09
C TYR A 2 -11.26 -11.07 -2.38
N GLN A 3 -11.49 -12.14 -1.64
CA GLN A 3 -12.72 -12.91 -1.80
C GLN A 3 -13.93 -12.07 -1.41
N LYS A 4 -14.91 -11.95 -2.32
CA LYS A 4 -16.23 -11.37 -1.99
C LYS A 4 -17.17 -12.47 -1.51
N ILE A 5 -18.02 -12.16 -0.53
CA ILE A 5 -19.00 -13.12 -0.01
C ILE A 5 -20.12 -13.28 -1.04
N GLY A 6 -20.42 -14.52 -1.39
CA GLY A 6 -21.48 -14.84 -2.35
C GLY A 6 -21.00 -14.98 -3.79
N ASP A 7 -19.75 -14.65 -4.09
CA ASP A 7 -19.16 -14.91 -5.40
C ASP A 7 -18.88 -16.40 -5.56
N GLN A 8 -19.22 -16.92 -6.74
CA GLN A 8 -18.85 -18.28 -7.18
C GLN A 8 -17.42 -18.35 -7.72
N GLU A 9 -16.73 -17.21 -7.86
CA GLU A 9 -15.36 -17.15 -8.34
C GLU A 9 -14.40 -17.85 -7.38
N THR A 10 -13.49 -18.63 -7.97
CA THR A 10 -12.44 -19.30 -7.22
C THR A 10 -11.46 -18.25 -6.67
N CYS A 11 -11.05 -18.40 -5.41
CA CYS A 11 -10.04 -17.55 -4.77
C CYS A 11 -8.70 -18.30 -4.84
N PRO A 12 -7.89 -18.10 -5.91
CA PRO A 12 -6.69 -18.91 -6.12
C PRO A 12 -5.56 -18.51 -5.16
N ASN A 13 -4.71 -19.49 -4.84
CA ASN A 13 -3.43 -19.24 -4.20
C ASN A 13 -2.44 -18.65 -5.21
N PHE A 14 -1.53 -17.79 -4.74
CA PHE A 14 -0.38 -17.36 -5.54
C PHE A 14 0.55 -18.55 -5.80
N THR A 15 1.02 -18.68 -7.04
CA THR A 15 1.95 -19.72 -7.46
C THR A 15 3.15 -19.08 -8.15
N LYS A 16 4.32 -19.73 -8.08
CA LYS A 16 5.54 -19.20 -8.70
C LYS A 16 5.41 -19.24 -10.22
N ASN A 17 5.65 -18.10 -10.86
CA ASN A 17 5.74 -17.96 -12.31
C ASN A 17 6.73 -16.85 -12.65
N SER A 18 7.96 -17.22 -13.04
CA SER A 18 9.06 -16.29 -13.30
C SER A 18 8.83 -15.35 -14.47
N SER A 19 7.84 -15.62 -15.33
CA SER A 19 7.51 -14.77 -16.48
C SER A 19 6.58 -13.60 -16.12
N LEU A 20 6.09 -13.54 -14.87
CA LEU A 20 5.20 -12.49 -14.39
C LEU A 20 5.95 -11.51 -13.49
N MET A 21 5.37 -10.32 -13.30
CA MET A 21 5.85 -9.31 -12.36
C MET A 21 6.02 -9.94 -10.97
N PHE A 22 7.20 -9.73 -10.36
CA PHE A 22 7.63 -10.34 -9.09
C PHE A 22 7.74 -11.87 -9.06
N GLY A 23 7.54 -12.56 -10.18
CA GLY A 23 7.71 -14.00 -10.24
C GLY A 23 6.55 -14.83 -9.67
N PHE A 24 5.36 -14.23 -9.54
CA PHE A 24 4.17 -14.91 -9.01
C PHE A 24 2.92 -14.65 -9.85
N THR A 25 2.00 -15.61 -9.86
CA THR A 25 0.64 -15.40 -10.38
C THR A 25 -0.16 -14.50 -9.45
N ASN A 26 -1.26 -13.96 -9.97
CA ASN A 26 -2.29 -13.37 -9.13
C ASN A 26 -2.73 -14.36 -8.04
N GLY A 27 -3.06 -13.81 -6.88
CA GLY A 27 -3.57 -14.55 -5.74
C GLY A 27 -4.73 -13.80 -5.09
N CYS A 28 -5.47 -14.53 -4.26
CA CYS A 28 -6.65 -14.02 -3.59
C CYS A 28 -6.57 -14.29 -2.08
N LEU A 29 -6.89 -13.26 -1.28
CA LEU A 29 -7.02 -13.38 0.17
C LEU A 29 -8.44 -13.85 0.51
N THR A 30 -8.56 -15.06 1.06
CA THR A 30 -9.86 -15.60 1.49
C THR A 30 -10.37 -14.89 2.75
N MET A 31 -11.69 -14.84 2.92
CA MET A 31 -12.29 -14.29 4.17
C MET A 31 -11.91 -15.12 5.39
N SER A 32 -11.77 -16.44 5.24
CA SER A 32 -11.26 -17.32 6.31
C SER A 32 -9.84 -16.95 6.73
N ARG A 33 -8.95 -16.66 5.77
CA ARG A 33 -7.60 -16.19 6.08
C ARG A 33 -7.61 -14.81 6.73
N TRP A 34 -8.50 -13.92 6.30
CA TRP A 34 -8.69 -12.61 6.91
C TRP A 34 -9.17 -12.71 8.37
N ASP A 35 -10.10 -13.61 8.66
CA ASP A 35 -10.56 -13.91 10.03
C ASP A 35 -9.37 -14.38 10.91
N GLN A 36 -8.56 -15.31 10.41
CA GLN A 36 -7.38 -15.81 11.13
C GLN A 36 -6.36 -14.70 11.43
N LEU A 37 -6.12 -13.80 10.47
CA LEU A 37 -5.24 -12.65 10.65
C LEU A 37 -5.77 -11.72 11.76
N ASN A 38 -7.07 -11.43 11.77
CA ASN A 38 -7.65 -10.57 12.80
C ASN A 38 -7.64 -11.20 14.20
N VAL A 39 -7.79 -12.53 14.30
CA VAL A 39 -7.57 -13.25 15.58
C VAL A 39 -6.11 -13.09 16.03
N PHE A 40 -5.15 -13.24 15.11
CA PHE A 40 -3.73 -13.06 15.43
C PHE A 40 -3.43 -11.62 15.88
N PHE A 41 -3.94 -10.60 15.19
CA PHE A 41 -3.77 -9.19 15.53
C PHE A 41 -4.32 -8.86 16.92
N LYS A 42 -5.51 -9.36 17.23
CA LYS A 42 -6.12 -9.20 18.55
C LYS A 42 -5.28 -9.85 19.64
N ASN A 43 -4.79 -11.06 19.41
CA ASN A 43 -4.01 -11.81 20.39
C ASN A 43 -2.60 -11.22 20.61
N SER A 44 -2.01 -10.58 19.59
CA SER A 44 -0.72 -9.91 19.71
C SER A 44 -0.82 -8.52 20.35
N GLY A 45 -2.01 -7.92 20.39
CA GLY A 45 -2.20 -6.54 20.84
C GLY A 45 -1.67 -5.49 19.84
N ALA A 46 -1.34 -5.90 18.62
CA ALA A 46 -0.80 -5.00 17.60
C ALA A 46 -1.87 -4.03 17.07
N LYS A 47 -1.46 -2.79 16.80
CA LYS A 47 -2.24 -1.84 15.98
C LYS A 47 -1.86 -2.08 14.52
N VAL A 48 -2.83 -2.46 13.70
CA VAL A 48 -2.57 -2.95 12.35
C VAL A 48 -3.01 -1.94 11.31
N VAL A 49 -2.11 -1.64 10.38
CA VAL A 49 -2.43 -1.03 9.09
C VAL A 49 -2.42 -2.13 8.04
N PHE A 50 -3.33 -2.05 7.06
CA PHE A 50 -3.41 -3.01 5.98
C PHE A 50 -3.31 -2.32 4.61
N GLY A 51 -2.33 -2.75 3.80
CA GLY A 51 -2.13 -2.27 2.44
C GLY A 51 -3.07 -2.92 1.44
N LEU A 52 -3.78 -2.10 0.68
CA LEU A 52 -4.74 -2.51 -0.33
C LEU A 52 -4.09 -2.61 -1.72
N ASN A 53 -4.59 -3.51 -2.57
CA ASN A 53 -4.14 -3.63 -3.96
C ASN A 53 -4.55 -2.40 -4.80
N ALA A 54 -3.60 -1.51 -5.09
CA ALA A 54 -3.79 -0.34 -5.95
C ALA A 54 -3.84 -0.66 -7.45
N LEU A 55 -3.44 -1.87 -7.87
CA LEU A 55 -3.38 -2.27 -9.28
C LEU A 55 -4.67 -2.91 -9.80
N SER A 56 -5.68 -3.06 -8.94
CA SER A 56 -7.00 -3.58 -9.34
C SER A 56 -7.62 -2.72 -10.45
N GLY A 57 -8.06 -3.35 -11.54
CA GLY A 57 -8.70 -2.69 -12.69
C GLY A 57 -7.75 -1.99 -13.68
N ARG A 58 -6.44 -1.98 -13.42
CA ARG A 58 -5.46 -1.29 -14.27
C ARG A 58 -4.89 -2.17 -15.37
N THR A 59 -4.41 -1.51 -16.42
CA THR A 59 -3.53 -2.13 -17.43
C THR A 59 -2.12 -1.58 -17.27
N ILE A 60 -1.10 -2.43 -17.34
CA ILE A 60 0.29 -1.99 -17.34
C ILE A 60 0.71 -1.70 -18.79
N GLY A 61 1.14 -0.46 -19.04
CA GLY A 61 1.64 0.00 -20.32
C GLY A 61 3.00 -0.62 -20.68
N LEU A 62 3.40 -0.46 -21.95
CA LEU A 62 4.70 -0.95 -22.44
C LEU A 62 5.89 -0.25 -21.76
N ASP A 63 5.68 0.96 -21.26
CA ASP A 63 6.63 1.75 -20.47
C ASP A 63 6.70 1.31 -19.00
N GLY A 64 5.88 0.34 -18.59
CA GLY A 64 5.80 -0.15 -17.21
C GLY A 64 4.85 0.66 -16.32
N THR A 65 4.22 1.72 -16.83
CA THR A 65 3.27 2.54 -16.05
C THR A 65 1.88 1.89 -16.03
N ALA A 66 1.26 1.78 -14.85
CA ALA A 66 -0.10 1.27 -14.70
C ALA A 66 -1.14 2.38 -14.93
N ILE A 67 -1.93 2.23 -16.00
CA ILE A 67 -2.94 3.19 -16.45
C ILE A 67 -4.37 2.74 -16.11
N GLY A 68 -5.26 3.73 -15.98
CA GLY A 68 -6.66 3.55 -15.61
C GLY A 68 -6.94 3.95 -14.16
N SER A 69 -8.22 4.06 -13.80
CA SER A 69 -8.65 4.30 -12.41
C SER A 69 -8.56 3.03 -11.58
N TRP A 70 -8.36 3.17 -10.27
CA TRP A 70 -8.42 2.05 -9.35
C TRP A 70 -9.85 1.47 -9.25
N ASP A 71 -10.01 0.17 -9.52
CA ASP A 71 -11.25 -0.55 -9.22
C ASP A 71 -11.26 -0.94 -7.73
N SER A 72 -12.02 -0.16 -6.95
CA SER A 72 -12.16 -0.30 -5.50
C SER A 72 -13.13 -1.40 -5.06
N SER A 73 -13.83 -2.09 -5.97
CA SER A 73 -14.95 -2.99 -5.62
C SER A 73 -14.56 -4.10 -4.63
N GLU A 74 -13.42 -4.75 -4.84
CA GLU A 74 -12.91 -5.78 -3.94
C GLU A 74 -12.49 -5.19 -2.59
N ALA A 75 -11.81 -4.03 -2.60
CA ALA A 75 -11.35 -3.37 -1.38
C ALA A 75 -12.54 -2.90 -0.52
N GLU A 76 -13.57 -2.35 -1.15
CA GLU A 76 -14.83 -2.01 -0.50
C GLU A 76 -15.45 -3.24 0.19
N ALA A 77 -15.51 -4.39 -0.50
CA ALA A 77 -16.03 -5.60 0.09
C ALA A 77 -15.23 -6.04 1.32
N LEU A 78 -13.90 -6.01 1.26
CA LEU A 78 -13.02 -6.35 2.38
C LEU A 78 -13.21 -5.37 3.57
N ILE A 79 -13.24 -4.07 3.30
CA ILE A 79 -13.39 -3.04 4.34
C ILE A 79 -14.77 -3.15 5.01
N ARG A 80 -15.83 -3.36 4.23
CA ARG A 80 -17.19 -3.61 4.77
C ARG A 80 -17.24 -4.87 5.61
N TYR A 81 -16.64 -5.96 5.14
CA TYR A 81 -16.58 -7.20 5.90
C TYR A 81 -15.86 -6.99 7.24
N THR A 82 -14.73 -6.29 7.21
CA THR A 82 -13.94 -5.93 8.41
C THR A 82 -14.78 -5.13 9.40
N ALA A 83 -15.45 -4.07 8.94
CA ALA A 83 -16.32 -3.24 9.77
C ALA A 83 -17.49 -4.05 10.36
N ASN A 84 -18.16 -4.86 9.55
CA ASN A 84 -19.31 -5.67 9.97
C ASN A 84 -18.95 -6.76 10.99
N LYS A 85 -17.71 -7.27 10.94
CA LYS A 85 -17.18 -8.23 11.91
C LYS A 85 -16.75 -7.58 13.22
N GLY A 86 -16.70 -6.24 13.28
CA GLY A 86 -16.14 -5.52 14.42
C GLY A 86 -14.63 -5.70 14.55
N TYR A 87 -13.94 -6.01 13.45
CA TYR A 87 -12.49 -6.08 13.43
C TYR A 87 -11.89 -4.67 13.44
N ILE A 88 -10.80 -4.52 14.19
CA ILE A 88 -10.13 -3.24 14.36
C ILE A 88 -8.90 -3.22 13.45
N ILE A 89 -8.97 -2.38 12.43
CA ILE A 89 -7.82 -1.97 11.61
C ILE A 89 -7.60 -0.49 11.92
N SER A 90 -6.35 -0.12 12.22
CA SER A 90 -5.98 1.26 12.57
C SER A 90 -5.82 2.15 11.33
N GLY A 91 -5.49 1.58 10.18
CA GLY A 91 -5.42 2.33 8.93
C GLY A 91 -5.43 1.47 7.67
N TRP A 92 -5.78 2.10 6.56
CA TRP A 92 -5.75 1.51 5.22
C TRP A 92 -4.72 2.25 4.37
N GLU A 93 -3.75 1.50 3.86
CA GLU A 93 -2.83 1.97 2.83
C GLU A 93 -3.34 1.55 1.45
N LEU A 94 -2.95 2.27 0.41
CA LEU A 94 -3.22 1.89 -0.97
C LEU A 94 -1.89 1.70 -1.68
N GLY A 95 -1.64 0.50 -2.20
CA GLY A 95 -0.45 0.13 -2.97
C GLY A 95 0.83 0.00 -2.13
N ASN A 96 1.93 -0.32 -2.82
CA ASN A 96 3.27 -0.48 -2.25
C ASN A 96 4.30 -0.18 -3.34
N GLU A 97 5.19 0.78 -3.09
CA GLU A 97 6.34 1.14 -3.95
C GLU A 97 5.95 1.47 -5.40
N LEU A 98 4.85 2.18 -5.59
CA LEU A 98 4.33 2.61 -6.90
C LEU A 98 4.67 4.07 -7.26
N SER A 99 5.37 4.78 -6.36
CA SER A 99 5.78 6.17 -6.55
C SER A 99 6.99 6.32 -7.46
N GLY A 100 7.10 7.46 -8.16
CA GLY A 100 8.22 7.76 -9.05
C GLY A 100 8.36 6.72 -10.16
N THR A 101 9.54 6.10 -10.27
CA THR A 101 9.78 5.01 -11.23
C THR A 101 9.13 3.69 -10.82
N GLY A 102 8.72 3.55 -9.55
CA GLY A 102 8.11 2.36 -8.98
C GLY A 102 9.02 1.13 -8.93
N ILE A 103 8.54 0.10 -8.25
CA ILE A 103 9.12 -1.25 -8.24
C ILE A 103 8.14 -2.16 -8.99
N GLY A 104 8.61 -2.76 -10.10
CA GLY A 104 7.78 -3.58 -11.00
C GLY A 104 6.86 -2.75 -11.92
N THR A 105 6.14 -1.77 -11.37
CA THR A 105 5.30 -0.82 -12.10
C THR A 105 5.16 0.48 -11.32
N SER A 106 4.65 1.53 -11.95
CA SER A 106 4.39 2.84 -11.34
C SER A 106 2.98 3.33 -11.61
N VAL A 107 2.51 4.28 -10.82
CA VAL A 107 1.27 5.02 -11.07
C VAL A 107 1.59 6.50 -10.94
N THR A 108 1.07 7.35 -11.82
CA THR A 108 1.33 8.80 -11.77
C THR A 108 0.81 9.40 -10.46
N ALA A 109 1.48 10.43 -9.95
CA ALA A 109 1.12 11.06 -8.68
C ALA A 109 -0.33 11.56 -8.68
N GLN A 110 -0.75 12.25 -9.74
CA GLN A 110 -2.13 12.69 -9.91
C GLN A 110 -3.16 11.56 -9.86
N GLN A 111 -2.91 10.46 -10.57
CA GLN A 111 -3.85 9.32 -10.53
C GLN A 111 -3.87 8.70 -9.12
N TYR A 112 -2.70 8.53 -8.50
CA TYR A 112 -2.60 8.01 -7.13
C TYR A 112 -3.34 8.86 -6.10
N ALA A 113 -3.26 10.19 -6.23
CA ALA A 113 -3.98 11.13 -5.38
C ALA A 113 -5.49 10.96 -5.54
N SER A 114 -5.99 10.88 -6.78
CA SER A 114 -7.40 10.62 -7.09
C SER A 114 -7.91 9.30 -6.49
N ASP A 115 -7.11 8.24 -6.55
CA ASP A 115 -7.47 6.94 -5.97
C ASP A 115 -7.42 6.96 -4.44
N THR A 116 -6.48 7.73 -3.86
CA THR A 116 -6.40 7.95 -2.41
C THR A 116 -7.63 8.71 -1.89
N ILE A 117 -8.06 9.75 -2.60
CA ILE A 117 -9.30 10.49 -2.30
C ILE A 117 -10.51 9.52 -2.36
N SER A 118 -10.54 8.65 -3.35
CA SER A 118 -11.58 7.63 -3.49
C SER A 118 -11.60 6.65 -2.31
N LEU A 119 -10.43 6.17 -1.87
CA LEU A 119 -10.30 5.34 -0.66
C LEU A 119 -10.75 6.09 0.60
N GLN A 120 -10.36 7.36 0.78
CA GLN A 120 -10.80 8.16 1.92
C GLN A 120 -12.32 8.29 1.98
N ASN A 121 -12.95 8.61 0.85
CA ASN A 121 -14.41 8.73 0.76
C ASN A 121 -15.10 7.40 1.10
N LEU A 122 -14.54 6.29 0.61
CA LEU A 122 -15.02 4.95 0.90
C LEU A 122 -14.95 4.63 2.40
N VAL A 123 -13.80 4.88 3.04
CA VAL A 123 -13.60 4.68 4.48
C VAL A 123 -14.56 5.54 5.29
N GLN A 124 -14.70 6.83 4.96
CA GLN A 124 -15.63 7.73 5.66
C GLN A 124 -17.08 7.25 5.55
N LYS A 125 -17.48 6.75 4.37
CA LYS A 125 -18.83 6.23 4.12
C LYS A 125 -19.09 4.93 4.89
N ILE A 126 -18.17 3.97 4.85
CA ILE A 126 -18.34 2.67 5.52
C ILE A 126 -18.37 2.85 7.04
N TYR A 127 -17.52 3.73 7.58
CA TYR A 127 -17.39 3.96 9.02
C TYR A 127 -18.22 5.15 9.53
N ALA A 128 -19.22 5.62 8.78
CA ALA A 128 -19.97 6.84 9.12
C ALA A 128 -20.62 6.81 10.51
N GLY A 129 -21.09 5.63 10.97
CA GLY A 129 -21.70 5.42 12.29
C GLY A 129 -20.75 4.91 13.38
N PHE A 130 -19.46 4.76 13.08
CA PHE A 130 -18.48 4.25 14.05
C PHE A 130 -17.82 5.42 14.79
N GLN A 131 -17.61 5.24 16.09
CA GLN A 131 -16.94 6.24 16.93
C GLN A 131 -15.47 6.44 16.52
N GLU A 132 -14.77 5.33 16.27
CA GLU A 132 -13.40 5.32 15.78
C GLU A 132 -13.39 4.94 14.30
N LYS A 133 -12.62 5.68 13.51
CA LYS A 133 -12.45 5.43 12.07
C LYS A 133 -10.97 5.14 11.79
N PRO A 134 -10.66 4.13 10.96
CA PRO A 134 -9.30 3.94 10.48
C PRO A 134 -8.84 5.15 9.68
N ILE A 135 -7.55 5.47 9.78
CA ILE A 135 -6.93 6.49 8.91
C ILE A 135 -6.66 5.94 7.51
N VAL A 136 -6.51 6.82 6.55
CA VAL A 136 -5.94 6.55 5.22
C VAL A 136 -4.56 7.20 5.16
N LEU A 137 -3.59 6.41 4.71
CA LEU A 137 -2.18 6.78 4.66
C LEU A 137 -1.52 6.21 3.39
N GLY A 138 -0.39 6.76 2.98
CA GLY A 138 0.29 6.39 1.74
C GLY A 138 1.43 7.36 1.38
N PRO A 139 2.12 7.17 0.25
CA PRO A 139 1.89 6.13 -0.76
C PRO A 139 2.62 4.81 -0.48
N GLY A 140 3.43 4.72 0.59
CA GLY A 140 4.22 3.51 0.90
C GLY A 140 5.27 3.22 -0.18
N GLY A 141 5.98 4.25 -0.66
CA GLY A 141 6.97 4.12 -1.73
C GLY A 141 8.26 4.90 -1.47
N PHE A 142 9.16 4.90 -2.45
CA PHE A 142 10.42 5.64 -2.37
C PHE A 142 10.20 7.11 -2.70
N TYR A 143 10.81 7.99 -1.91
CA TYR A 143 10.71 9.42 -2.11
C TYR A 143 11.26 9.83 -3.48
N ASP A 144 10.38 10.37 -4.31
CA ASP A 144 10.69 11.11 -5.53
C ASP A 144 10.11 12.51 -5.36
N ALA A 145 10.96 13.54 -5.44
CA ALA A 145 10.57 14.89 -5.04
C ALA A 145 9.39 15.43 -5.85
N ASN A 146 9.36 15.23 -7.17
CA ASN A 146 8.28 15.75 -8.00
C ASN A 146 6.99 14.97 -7.75
N TRP A 147 7.09 13.64 -7.72
CA TRP A 147 5.96 12.76 -7.51
C TRP A 147 5.31 12.99 -6.14
N PHE A 148 6.10 13.08 -5.07
CA PHE A 148 5.58 13.30 -3.71
C PHE A 148 4.98 14.69 -3.54
N ASN A 149 5.60 15.75 -4.08
CA ASN A 149 5.03 17.10 -4.03
C ASN A 149 3.66 17.15 -4.73
N GLU A 150 3.55 16.58 -5.93
CA GLU A 150 2.27 16.50 -6.65
C GLU A 150 1.24 15.67 -5.87
N TYR A 151 1.63 14.48 -5.40
CA TYR A 151 0.74 13.60 -4.64
C TYR A 151 0.19 14.27 -3.37
N VAL A 152 1.06 14.85 -2.54
CA VAL A 152 0.67 15.53 -1.29
C VAL A 152 -0.24 16.72 -1.58
N THR A 153 0.08 17.50 -2.61
CA THR A 153 -0.72 18.67 -3.01
C THR A 153 -2.10 18.27 -3.50
N GLU A 154 -2.19 17.26 -4.36
CA GLU A 154 -3.46 16.84 -4.96
C GLU A 154 -4.35 16.04 -4.02
N SER A 155 -3.78 15.35 -3.03
CA SER A 155 -4.52 14.55 -2.04
C SER A 155 -4.81 15.29 -0.73
N LEU A 156 -4.59 16.60 -0.68
CA LEU A 156 -4.75 17.44 0.51
C LEU A 156 -6.11 17.22 1.19
N GLY A 157 -6.10 16.98 2.49
CA GLY A 157 -7.30 16.70 3.29
C GLY A 157 -7.85 15.28 3.18
N SER A 158 -7.29 14.44 2.31
CA SER A 158 -7.69 13.03 2.16
C SER A 158 -6.74 12.04 2.82
N LEU A 159 -5.47 12.41 3.02
CA LEU A 159 -4.47 11.64 3.78
C LEU A 159 -4.33 12.17 5.20
N GLN A 160 -4.19 11.25 6.18
CA GLN A 160 -3.86 11.62 7.56
C GLN A 160 -2.40 11.36 7.92
N ALA A 161 -1.69 10.54 7.15
CA ALA A 161 -0.25 10.33 7.30
C ALA A 161 0.39 10.04 5.95
N ILE A 162 1.63 10.53 5.76
CA ILE A 162 2.45 10.19 4.60
C ILE A 162 3.48 9.13 4.99
N THR A 163 3.61 8.09 4.16
CA THR A 163 4.52 6.96 4.37
C THR A 163 5.53 6.81 3.24
N GLN A 164 6.77 6.48 3.60
CA GLN A 164 7.84 6.21 2.66
C GLN A 164 8.67 4.99 3.08
N HIS A 165 9.35 4.37 2.12
CA HIS A 165 10.29 3.28 2.35
C HIS A 165 11.74 3.76 2.25
N ILE A 166 12.61 3.22 3.10
CA ILE A 166 14.04 3.55 3.12
C ILE A 166 14.83 2.26 3.28
N TYR A 167 15.71 1.96 2.33
CA TYR A 167 16.69 0.87 2.41
C TYR A 167 18.09 1.47 2.22
N ASN A 168 18.66 2.04 3.28
CA ASN A 168 19.97 2.68 3.21
C ASN A 168 21.09 1.67 2.87
N LEU A 169 21.01 0.43 3.36
CA LEU A 169 22.03 -0.62 3.20
C LEU A 169 22.13 -1.26 1.80
N GLY A 170 21.14 -1.08 0.93
CA GLY A 170 21.08 -1.78 -0.34
C GLY A 170 20.70 -3.26 -0.19
N PRO A 171 20.91 -4.09 -1.23
CA PRO A 171 20.44 -5.47 -1.24
C PRO A 171 21.32 -6.39 -0.38
N GLY A 172 20.72 -7.43 0.21
CA GLY A 172 21.45 -8.40 1.05
C GLY A 172 22.46 -9.30 0.33
N VAL A 173 22.59 -9.20 -1.00
CA VAL A 173 23.58 -9.92 -1.81
C VAL A 173 24.90 -9.16 -1.97
N ASP A 174 24.98 -7.95 -1.43
CA ASP A 174 26.17 -7.09 -1.45
C ASP A 174 27.29 -7.69 -0.59
N ASP A 175 28.46 -7.93 -1.20
CA ASP A 175 29.64 -8.50 -0.53
C ASP A 175 30.34 -7.53 0.43
N HIS A 176 30.02 -6.23 0.31
CA HIS A 176 30.51 -5.15 1.16
C HIS A 176 29.51 -4.75 2.27
N LEU A 177 28.44 -5.53 2.49
CA LEU A 177 27.37 -5.19 3.44
C LEU A 177 27.89 -4.96 4.88
N VAL A 178 28.85 -5.77 5.33
CA VAL A 178 29.44 -5.63 6.68
C VAL A 178 30.15 -4.28 6.82
N GLU A 179 30.90 -3.85 5.81
CA GLU A 179 31.59 -2.56 5.82
C GLU A 179 30.59 -1.40 5.83
N LYS A 180 29.53 -1.48 5.02
CA LYS A 180 28.45 -0.49 4.98
C LYS A 180 27.70 -0.35 6.32
N ILE A 181 27.49 -1.45 7.05
CA ILE A 181 26.85 -1.43 8.37
C ILE A 181 27.73 -0.71 9.40
N LEU A 182 29.05 -0.85 9.29
CA LEU A 182 30.01 -0.29 10.24
C LEU A 182 30.46 1.14 9.87
N ASP A 183 30.09 1.63 8.68
CA ASP A 183 30.40 2.97 8.21
C ASP A 183 29.28 3.98 8.58
N PRO A 184 29.54 4.93 9.51
CA PRO A 184 28.54 5.91 9.92
C PRO A 184 28.11 6.84 8.78
N SER A 185 29.00 7.12 7.81
CA SER A 185 28.66 7.98 6.68
C SER A 185 27.60 7.33 5.78
N TYR A 186 27.61 6.00 5.72
CA TYR A 186 26.63 5.22 4.96
C TYR A 186 25.28 5.16 5.70
N LEU A 187 25.30 5.10 7.04
CA LEU A 187 24.09 5.16 7.87
C LEU A 187 23.43 6.54 7.81
N ASP A 188 24.22 7.62 7.80
CA ASP A 188 23.72 8.99 7.70
C ASP A 188 22.98 9.26 6.39
N GLY A 189 23.28 8.52 5.31
CA GLY A 189 22.58 8.62 4.03
C GLY A 189 21.07 8.39 4.12
N GLY A 190 20.61 7.56 5.08
CA GLY A 190 19.17 7.32 5.30
C GLY A 190 18.41 8.55 5.82
N SER A 191 19.11 9.55 6.37
CA SER A 191 18.48 10.75 6.94
C SER A 191 18.04 11.76 5.88
N GLN A 192 18.61 11.72 4.68
CA GLN A 192 18.32 12.70 3.63
C GLN A 192 16.89 12.56 3.07
N PRO A 193 16.42 11.36 2.64
CA PRO A 193 15.04 11.18 2.21
C PRO A 193 14.01 11.52 3.29
N PHE A 194 14.36 11.32 4.57
CA PHE A 194 13.52 11.74 5.69
C PHE A 194 13.37 13.27 5.73
N ARG A 195 14.47 14.03 5.67
CA ARG A 195 14.44 15.49 5.63
C ARG A 195 13.71 16.02 4.41
N ASP A 196 13.94 15.41 3.26
CA ASP A 196 13.32 15.86 2.02
C ASP A 196 11.80 15.68 2.06
N LEU A 197 11.31 14.54 2.55
CA LEU A 197 9.88 14.36 2.79
C LEU A 197 9.35 15.35 3.82
N GLN A 198 10.07 15.57 4.92
CA GLN A 198 9.64 16.51 5.96
C GLN A 198 9.48 17.95 5.43
N ASN A 199 10.29 18.35 4.44
CA ASN A 199 10.25 19.71 3.88
C ASN A 199 9.03 20.01 3.01
N ILE A 200 8.26 18.99 2.61
CA ILE A 200 7.08 19.14 1.74
C ILE A 200 5.74 18.95 2.48
N LEU A 201 5.78 18.72 3.80
CA LEU A 201 4.61 18.55 4.69
C LEU A 201 4.37 19.80 5.54
#